data_AF-A0A060W7G1-F1
#
_entry.id   AF-A0A060W7G1-F1
#
_cell.length_a   1.000
_cell.length_b   1.000
_cell.length_c   1.000
_cell.angle_alpha   90.00
_cell.angle_beta   90.00
_cell.angle_gamma   90.00
#
_symmetry.space_group_name_H-M   'P 1'
#
loop_
_entity.id
_entity.type
_entity.pdbx_description
1 polymer ?
#
loop_
_entity_poly.entity_id
_entity_poly.type
_entity_poly.pdbx_seq_one_letter_code
_entity_poly.pdbx_strand_id
1 'polypeptide(L)'
;MFNKPLFCAKCVENYFLPAPETKACSGMEGVRETMKCWRFQHKDRQVFMTTDRGSNTINALALNKWTRLQRFGHKLHLAIVKGVKDPRINCAIEVCKKVVSCFSFSCKKRRYDFCTG
;
A
#
# COMPACT_ATOMS: atom_id res chain seq x y z
N MET A 1 10.03 -37.48 -7.66
CA MET A 1 10.58 -36.53 -6.67
C MET A 1 10.11 -35.14 -7.07
N PHE A 2 9.08 -34.59 -6.43
CA PHE A 2 8.59 -33.25 -6.78
C PHE A 2 9.51 -32.20 -6.15
N ASN A 3 10.26 -31.47 -6.97
CA ASN A 3 10.99 -30.29 -6.52
C ASN A 3 9.98 -29.30 -5.96
N LYS A 4 10.02 -29.06 -4.64
CA LYS A 4 9.22 -28.01 -4.01
C LYS A 4 9.74 -26.67 -4.52
N PRO A 5 8.89 -25.82 -5.12
CA PRO A 5 9.33 -24.49 -5.51
C PRO A 5 9.74 -23.72 -4.25
N LEU A 6 11.01 -23.31 -4.21
CA LEU A 6 11.49 -22.44 -3.15
C LEU A 6 10.98 -21.03 -3.43
N PHE A 7 10.11 -20.51 -2.57
CA PHE A 7 9.67 -19.11 -2.65
C PHE A 7 10.69 -18.22 -1.94
N CYS A 8 11.19 -17.20 -2.63
CA CYS A 8 12.09 -16.19 -2.06
C CYS A 8 11.40 -14.82 -2.10
N ALA A 9 11.18 -14.22 -0.93
CA ALA A 9 10.74 -12.84 -0.79
C ALA A 9 11.90 -11.99 -0.27
N LYS A 10 12.21 -10.91 -0.97
CA LYS A 10 13.18 -9.90 -0.54
C LYS A 10 12.54 -8.53 -0.62
N CYS A 11 12.66 -7.75 0.45
CA CYS A 11 12.37 -6.33 0.37
C CYS A 11 13.46 -5.68 -0.48
N VAL A 12 13.06 -5.04 -1.56
CA VAL A 12 13.97 -4.38 -2.50
C VAL A 12 14.24 -2.97 -1.99
N GLU A 13 13.21 -2.17 -1.76
CA GLU A 13 13.38 -0.78 -1.35
C GLU A 13 12.13 -0.27 -0.63
N ASN A 14 12.32 0.71 0.27
CA ASN A 14 11.24 1.53 0.81
C ASN A 14 11.55 3.00 0.48
N TYR A 15 10.82 3.55 -0.48
CA TYR A 15 11.10 4.86 -1.03
C TYR A 15 10.03 5.86 -0.60
N PHE A 16 10.45 7.00 -0.04
CA PHE A 16 9.56 8.10 0.29
C PHE A 16 9.51 9.09 -0.87
N LEU A 17 8.32 9.27 -1.45
CA LEU A 17 8.07 10.31 -2.45
C LEU A 17 7.54 11.55 -1.72
N PRO A 18 8.34 12.63 -1.55
CA PRO A 18 7.78 13.92 -1.17
C PRO A 18 6.78 14.36 -2.25
N ALA A 19 5.65 14.94 -1.86
CA ALA A 19 4.67 15.44 -2.82
C ALA A 19 5.32 16.55 -3.67
N PRO A 20 5.18 16.54 -5.01
CA PRO A 20 4.18 17.41 -5.66
C PRO A 20 3.63 16.97 -7.06
N GLU A 21 2.59 17.69 -7.51
CA GLU A 21 1.89 17.85 -8.82
C GLU A 21 1.60 16.70 -9.83
N THR A 22 2.27 15.55 -9.88
CA THR A 22 1.97 14.55 -10.96
C THR A 22 2.23 13.11 -10.52
N LYS A 23 1.33 12.63 -9.65
CA LYS A 23 1.45 11.40 -8.85
C LYS A 23 1.55 10.08 -9.64
N ALA A 24 1.28 10.06 -10.94
CA ALA A 24 1.33 8.82 -11.74
C ALA A 24 2.72 8.59 -12.38
N CYS A 25 3.37 9.65 -12.88
CA CYS A 25 4.67 9.52 -13.57
C CYS A 25 5.83 9.39 -12.57
N SER A 26 5.83 10.16 -11.48
CA SER A 26 6.95 10.17 -10.52
C SER A 26 7.11 8.85 -9.74
N GLY A 27 6.01 8.25 -9.33
CA GLY A 27 6.04 6.95 -8.64
C GLY A 27 6.54 5.81 -9.52
N MET A 28 6.27 5.86 -10.83
CA MET A 28 6.69 4.81 -11.76
C MET A 28 8.09 4.99 -12.30
N GLU A 29 8.54 6.23 -12.45
CA GLU A 29 9.95 6.50 -12.71
C GLU A 29 10.79 5.89 -11.58
N GLY A 30 10.39 6.14 -10.32
CA GLY A 30 11.02 5.51 -9.15
C GLY A 30 11.03 3.98 -9.26
N VAL A 31 9.90 3.34 -9.55
CA VAL A 31 9.84 1.88 -9.69
C VAL A 31 10.75 1.37 -10.83
N ARG A 32 10.81 2.07 -11.97
CA ARG A 32 11.66 1.66 -13.09
C ARG A 32 13.15 1.82 -12.77
N GLU A 33 13.52 2.91 -12.11
CA GLU A 33 14.89 3.16 -11.67
C GLU A 33 15.30 2.16 -10.59
N THR A 34 14.45 1.86 -9.60
CA THR A 34 14.67 0.75 -8.67
C THR A 34 14.90 -0.55 -9.44
N MET A 35 14.01 -0.91 -10.38
CA MET A 35 14.18 -2.14 -11.15
C MET A 35 15.52 -2.20 -11.91
N LYS A 36 15.97 -1.07 -12.48
CA LYS A 36 17.30 -0.95 -13.12
C LYS A 36 18.45 -1.08 -12.12
N CYS A 37 18.40 -0.36 -10.99
CA CYS A 37 19.42 -0.40 -9.93
C CYS A 37 19.62 -1.82 -9.38
N TRP A 38 18.51 -2.55 -9.24
CA TRP A 38 18.50 -3.93 -8.77
C TRP A 38 18.74 -4.96 -9.89
N ARG A 39 19.02 -4.49 -11.11
CA ARG A 39 19.32 -5.31 -12.30
C ARG A 39 18.23 -6.34 -12.63
N PHE A 40 16.97 -6.01 -12.34
CA PHE A 40 15.84 -6.83 -12.75
C PHE A 40 15.66 -6.72 -14.27
N GLN A 41 15.59 -7.86 -14.96
CA GLN A 41 15.35 -7.90 -16.41
C GLN A 41 13.91 -7.50 -16.72
N HIS A 42 13.72 -6.22 -17.03
CA HIS A 42 12.42 -5.53 -17.08
C HIS A 42 11.45 -6.05 -18.17
N LYS A 43 11.97 -6.66 -19.25
CA LYS A 43 11.16 -7.09 -20.41
C LYS A 43 10.80 -8.57 -20.40
N ASP A 44 11.69 -9.44 -19.91
CA ASP A 44 11.58 -10.88 -20.23
C ASP A 44 11.23 -11.76 -19.02
N ARG A 45 11.29 -11.22 -17.78
CA ARG A 45 11.07 -12.01 -16.56
C ARG A 45 10.03 -11.44 -15.59
N GLN A 46 9.56 -10.21 -15.82
CA GLN A 46 8.52 -9.61 -14.98
C GLN A 46 7.14 -10.09 -15.43
N VAL A 47 6.51 -10.97 -14.63
CA VAL A 47 5.21 -11.56 -14.99
C VAL A 47 4.03 -10.64 -14.63
N PHE A 48 4.03 -10.05 -13.43
CA PHE A 48 2.98 -9.13 -12.99
C PHE A 48 3.42 -8.29 -11.78
N MET A 49 2.72 -7.18 -11.53
CA MET A 49 2.84 -6.38 -10.30
C MET A 49 1.60 -6.49 -9.43
N THR A 50 1.79 -6.69 -8.12
CA THR A 50 0.69 -6.72 -7.16
C THR A 50 0.53 -5.38 -6.45
N THR A 51 -0.52 -4.62 -6.77
CA THR A 51 -0.79 -3.29 -6.17
C THR A 51 -2.22 -3.18 -5.63
N ASP A 52 -2.48 -2.21 -4.73
CA ASP A 52 -3.87 -1.88 -4.36
C ASP A 52 -4.59 -1.13 -5.49
N ARG A 53 -5.79 -0.58 -5.21
CA ARG A 53 -6.57 0.21 -6.19
C ARG A 53 -6.23 1.70 -6.19
N GLY A 54 -5.05 2.11 -5.73
CA GLY A 54 -4.59 3.50 -5.91
C GLY A 54 -4.68 3.90 -7.38
N SER A 55 -5.50 4.91 -7.70
CA SER A 55 -5.76 5.35 -9.07
C SER A 55 -4.47 5.73 -9.81
N ASN A 56 -3.59 6.44 -9.11
CA ASN A 56 -2.27 6.81 -9.63
C ASN A 56 -1.46 5.57 -10.03
N THR A 57 -1.43 4.54 -9.18
CA THR A 57 -0.72 3.28 -9.40
C THR A 57 -1.33 2.46 -10.53
N ILE A 58 -2.66 2.49 -10.71
CA ILE A 58 -3.31 1.83 -11.84
C ILE A 58 -2.92 2.49 -13.16
N ASN A 59 -3.03 3.82 -13.24
CA ASN A 59 -2.74 4.58 -14.46
C ASN A 59 -1.27 4.44 -14.87
N ALA A 60 -0.39 4.57 -13.88
CA ALA A 60 1.02 4.25 -13.93
C ALA A 60 1.35 2.90 -14.61
N LEU A 61 0.73 1.82 -14.15
CA LEU A 61 0.97 0.47 -14.68
C LEU A 61 0.44 0.31 -16.11
N ALA A 62 -0.70 0.93 -16.40
CA ALA A 62 -1.28 0.94 -17.74
C ALA A 62 -0.39 1.67 -18.76
N LEU A 63 0.15 2.84 -18.41
CA LEU A 63 1.08 3.59 -19.26
C LEU A 63 2.36 2.80 -19.60
N ASN A 64 2.82 1.96 -18.66
CA ASN A 64 4.01 1.12 -18.85
C ASN A 64 3.71 -0.25 -19.46
N LYS A 65 2.44 -0.54 -19.79
CA LYS A 65 1.98 -1.85 -20.30
C LYS A 65 2.36 -3.03 -19.39
N TRP A 66 2.39 -2.82 -18.07
CA TRP A 66 2.69 -3.88 -17.11
C TRP A 66 1.42 -4.59 -16.65
N THR A 67 1.46 -5.92 -16.61
CA THR A 67 0.37 -6.73 -16.09
C THR A 67 0.17 -6.45 -14.61
N ARG A 68 -1.04 -6.01 -14.24
CA ARG A 68 -1.41 -5.70 -12.86
C ARG A 68 -2.30 -6.79 -12.27
N LEU A 69 -1.91 -7.31 -11.10
CA LEU A 69 -2.77 -8.08 -10.23
C LEU A 69 -3.15 -7.22 -9.00
N GLN A 70 -4.45 -7.14 -8.69
CA GLN A 70 -4.86 -6.42 -7.49
C GLN A 70 -4.53 -7.25 -6.23
N ARG A 71 -3.90 -6.62 -5.23
CA ARG A 71 -3.59 -7.24 -3.93
C ARG A 71 -4.84 -7.83 -3.28
N PHE A 72 -4.72 -9.08 -2.82
CA PHE A 72 -5.79 -9.80 -2.12
C PHE A 72 -6.26 -9.05 -0.87
N GLY A 73 -5.34 -8.57 -0.03
CA GLY A 73 -5.68 -7.86 1.21
C GLY A 73 -6.57 -6.63 0.99
N HIS A 74 -6.31 -5.85 -0.06
CA HIS A 74 -7.16 -4.71 -0.40
C HIS A 74 -8.53 -5.15 -0.96
N LYS A 75 -8.60 -6.23 -1.76
CA LYS A 75 -9.89 -6.82 -2.18
C LYS A 75 -10.70 -7.28 -1.00
N LEU A 76 -10.08 -8.00 -0.06
CA LEU A 76 -10.74 -8.52 1.13
C LEU A 76 -11.25 -7.38 2.01
N HIS A 77 -10.43 -6.35 2.27
CA HIS A 77 -10.86 -5.17 3.01
C HIS A 77 -12.09 -4.51 2.37
N LEU A 78 -12.08 -4.30 1.05
CA LEU A 78 -13.24 -3.75 0.35
C LEU A 78 -14.48 -4.65 0.44
N ALA A 79 -14.31 -5.97 0.38
CA ALA A 79 -15.41 -6.92 0.51
C ALA A 79 -16.05 -6.85 1.90
N ILE A 80 -15.22 -6.83 2.96
CA ILE A 80 -15.69 -6.69 4.34
C ILE A 80 -16.41 -5.35 4.51
N VAL A 81 -15.76 -4.23 4.15
CA VAL A 81 -16.34 -2.88 4.31
C VAL A 81 -17.66 -2.74 3.56
N LYS A 82 -17.77 -3.33 2.36
CA LYS A 82 -19.03 -3.32 1.60
C LYS A 82 -20.08 -4.24 2.20
N GLY A 83 -19.69 -5.39 2.71
CA GLY A 83 -20.59 -6.37 3.32
C GLY A 83 -21.18 -5.88 4.65
N VAL A 84 -20.47 -5.04 5.39
CA VAL A 84 -20.94 -4.48 6.67
C VAL A 84 -21.62 -3.10 6.54
N LYS A 85 -22.04 -2.72 5.32
CA LYS A 85 -22.77 -1.46 5.09
C LYS A 85 -24.19 -1.54 5.66
N ASP A 86 -24.30 -1.37 6.96
CA ASP A 86 -25.55 -1.28 7.70
C ASP A 86 -25.59 0.05 8.48
N PRO A 87 -26.69 0.83 8.43
CA PRO A 87 -26.79 2.10 9.15
C PRO A 87 -26.52 2.00 10.65
N ARG A 88 -26.88 0.88 11.30
CA ARG A 88 -26.67 0.65 12.73
C ARG A 88 -25.19 0.45 13.05
N ILE A 89 -24.50 -0.33 12.20
CA ILE A 89 -23.04 -0.54 12.30
C ILE A 89 -22.31 0.79 12.06
N ASN A 90 -22.73 1.56 11.06
CA ASN A 90 -22.15 2.87 10.79
C ASN A 90 -22.34 3.82 11.97
N CYS A 91 -23.54 3.88 12.57
CA CYS A 91 -23.81 4.70 13.75
C CYS A 91 -22.87 4.34 14.92
N ALA A 92 -22.72 3.04 15.22
CA ALA A 92 -21.80 2.58 16.26
C ALA A 92 -20.34 2.97 15.95
N ILE A 93 -19.87 2.79 14.70
CA ILE A 93 -18.53 3.20 14.27
C ILE A 93 -18.32 4.70 14.47
N GLU A 94 -19.30 5.54 14.15
CA GLU A 94 -19.20 7.00 14.32
C GLU A 94 -19.13 7.42 15.79
N VAL A 95 -19.86 6.76 16.68
CA VAL A 95 -19.72 6.97 18.14
C VAL A 95 -18.32 6.59 18.60
N CYS A 96 -17.79 5.44 18.18
CA CYS A 96 -16.42 5.03 18.52
C CYS A 96 -15.37 6.03 18.01
N LYS A 97 -15.52 6.54 16.78
CA LYS A 97 -14.64 7.58 16.22
C LYS A 97 -14.67 8.86 17.04
N LYS A 98 -15.85 9.31 17.50
CA LYS A 98 -15.98 10.47 18.39
C LYS A 98 -15.19 10.26 19.68
N VAL A 99 -15.35 9.11 20.33
CA VAL A 99 -14.60 8.76 21.54
C VAL A 99 -13.08 8.80 21.28
N VAL A 100 -12.60 8.14 20.22
CA VAL A 100 -11.17 8.14 19.84
C VAL A 100 -10.65 9.56 19.54
N SER A 101 -11.47 10.40 18.91
CA SER A 101 -11.09 11.79 18.63
C SER A 101 -10.90 12.60 19.91
N CYS A 102 -11.79 12.45 20.91
CA CYS A 102 -11.65 13.12 22.20
C CYS A 102 -10.30 12.78 22.87
N PHE A 103 -9.87 11.50 22.82
CA PHE A 103 -8.55 11.11 23.34
C PHE A 103 -7.38 11.63 22.50
N SER A 104 -7.54 11.68 21.17
CA SER A 104 -6.51 12.19 20.26
C SER A 104 -6.27 13.68 20.45
N PHE A 105 -7.34 14.47 20.66
CA PHE A 105 -7.26 15.91 20.97
C PHE A 105 -6.87 16.21 22.41
N SER A 106 -7.14 15.30 23.36
CA SER A 106 -6.80 15.48 24.77
C SER A 106 -5.29 15.36 25.09
N CYS A 107 -4.41 15.15 24.09
CA CYS A 107 -2.95 15.02 24.26
C CYS A 107 -2.51 14.02 25.36
N LYS A 108 -3.38 13.08 25.78
CA LYS A 108 -3.03 11.98 26.69
C LYS A 108 -2.36 10.81 25.95
N LYS A 109 -1.79 11.06 24.78
CA LYS A 109 -0.73 10.21 24.22
C LYS A 109 0.47 10.41 25.13
N ARG A 110 0.65 9.55 26.14
CA ARG A 110 1.83 9.57 27.00
C ARG A 110 3.06 9.62 26.09
N ARG A 111 3.77 10.74 26.13
CA ARG A 111 5.16 10.78 25.72
C ARG A 111 5.88 9.89 26.73
N TYR A 112 6.22 8.66 26.33
CA TYR A 112 7.39 8.04 26.93
C TYR A 112 8.56 8.83 26.36
N ASP A 113 8.95 9.87 27.08
CA ASP A 113 10.20 10.56 26.85
C ASP A 113 11.30 9.51 27.05
N PHE A 114 11.91 9.10 25.93
CA PHE A 114 13.20 8.44 25.95
C PHE A 114 14.18 9.47 26.52
N CYS A 115 14.46 9.39 27.82
CA CYS A 115 15.63 10.04 28.40
C CYS A 115 16.86 9.36 27.80
N THR A 116 17.44 9.97 26.77
CA THR A 116 18.88 9.90 26.53
C THR A 116 19.55 10.98 27.36
N GLY A 117 20.31 10.54 28.36
CA GLY A 117 21.25 11.31 29.16
C GLY A 117 22.24 10.33 29.76
#